data_AF-A0A916EQU8-F1
#
_entry.id   AF-A0A916EQU8-F1
#
_cell.length_a   1.000
_cell.length_b   1.000
_cell.length_c   1.000
_cell.angle_alpha   90.00
_cell.angle_beta   90.00
_cell.angle_gamma   90.00
#
_symmetry.space_group_name_H-M   'P 1'
#
loop_
_entity.id
_entity.type
_entity.pdbx_description
1 polymer ?
#
loop_
_entity_poly.entity_id
_entity_poly.type
_entity_poly.pdbx_seq_one_letter_code
_entity_poly.pdbx_strand_id
1 'polypeptide(L)'
;MHTSVLAALALIVASTTAYAAGNATRDEAQAMVKKGVAYIKANGADKGYAEISNKKGSFVDRDLYLVVYGLDGKCLAHGANDKQIGRDLMDLTDVDGKYFVKERVALAKSKPAGFWQEYKFTNPVSKKVEPKVMYCEKLGETAVCGGVYHQ
;
A
#
# COMPACT_ATOMS: atom_id res chain seq x y z
N MET A 1 24.03 -38.52 -48.31
CA MET A 1 23.98 -39.39 -47.11
C MET A 1 24.09 -38.49 -45.90
N HIS A 2 23.00 -38.44 -45.10
CA HIS A 2 22.90 -38.08 -43.67
C HIS A 2 23.49 -36.72 -43.20
N THR A 3 22.67 -35.68 -42.98
CA THR A 3 22.03 -35.28 -41.68
C THR A 3 23.07 -35.09 -40.56
N SER A 4 23.21 -33.95 -39.87
CA SER A 4 22.17 -33.24 -39.12
C SER A 4 22.64 -31.84 -38.67
N VAL A 5 21.72 -30.89 -38.65
CA VAL A 5 21.82 -29.58 -38.00
C VAL A 5 21.56 -29.78 -36.50
N LEU A 6 22.51 -29.43 -35.62
CA LEU A 6 22.24 -29.30 -34.19
C LEU A 6 21.74 -27.89 -33.89
N ALA A 7 20.42 -27.77 -33.72
CA ALA A 7 19.79 -26.59 -33.15
C ALA A 7 20.02 -26.58 -31.63
N ALA A 8 20.78 -25.61 -31.12
CA ALA A 8 20.92 -25.36 -29.70
C ALA A 8 19.68 -24.58 -29.20
N LEU A 9 18.73 -25.29 -28.59
CA LEU A 9 17.59 -24.70 -27.91
C LEU A 9 18.09 -24.15 -26.55
N ALA A 10 18.28 -22.83 -26.47
CA ALA A 10 18.53 -22.16 -25.19
C ALA A 10 17.21 -22.12 -24.39
N LEU A 11 17.05 -23.02 -23.41
CA LEU A 11 15.97 -22.91 -22.42
C LEU A 11 16.24 -21.69 -21.54
N ILE A 12 15.49 -20.62 -21.76
CA ILE A 12 15.33 -19.55 -20.77
C ILE A 12 14.47 -20.14 -19.66
N VAL A 13 15.09 -20.52 -18.55
CA VAL A 13 14.38 -20.85 -17.33
C VAL A 13 13.85 -19.55 -16.75
N ALA A 14 12.61 -19.20 -17.10
CA ALA A 14 11.87 -18.19 -16.38
C ALA A 14 11.58 -18.74 -14.99
N SER A 15 12.30 -18.23 -13.99
CA SER A 15 12.03 -18.48 -12.57
C SER A 15 10.70 -17.85 -12.20
N THR A 16 9.59 -18.51 -12.50
CA THR A 16 8.29 -18.17 -11.94
C THR A 16 8.25 -18.72 -10.52
N THR A 17 8.74 -17.95 -9.55
CA THR A 17 8.37 -18.18 -8.15
C THR A 17 6.89 -17.87 -8.03
N ALA A 18 6.06 -18.89 -8.24
CA ALA A 18 4.66 -18.87 -7.85
C ALA A 18 4.61 -18.86 -6.33
N TYR A 19 4.59 -17.67 -5.72
CA TYR A 19 4.33 -17.51 -4.29
C TYR A 19 2.85 -17.81 -4.03
N ALA A 20 2.57 -18.99 -3.49
CA ALA A 20 1.26 -19.34 -2.95
C ALA A 20 1.11 -18.79 -1.52
N ALA A 21 0.31 -17.73 -1.40
CA ALA A 21 -0.62 -17.35 -0.32
C ALA A 21 -0.13 -17.24 1.15
N GLY A 22 0.69 -16.23 1.46
CA GLY A 22 0.80 -15.64 2.81
C GLY A 22 0.41 -14.16 2.79
N ASN A 23 0.24 -13.49 3.94
CA ASN A 23 0.07 -12.03 3.99
C ASN A 23 1.27 -11.32 3.34
N ALA A 24 1.06 -10.09 2.89
CA ALA A 24 2.12 -9.22 2.42
C ALA A 24 3.12 -8.90 3.55
N THR A 25 4.35 -8.61 3.16
CA THR A 25 5.49 -8.35 4.04
C THR A 25 5.75 -6.84 4.19
N ARG A 26 6.53 -6.46 5.21
CA ARG A 26 6.93 -5.06 5.41
C ARG A 26 7.72 -4.50 4.22
N ASP A 27 8.58 -5.30 3.61
CA ASP A 27 9.37 -4.88 2.45
C ASP A 27 8.49 -4.64 1.22
N GLU A 28 7.49 -5.51 0.99
CA GLU A 28 6.49 -5.31 -0.07
C GLU A 28 5.66 -4.03 0.16
N ALA A 29 5.28 -3.74 1.41
CA ALA A 29 4.58 -2.51 1.76
C ALA A 29 5.42 -1.26 1.48
N GLN A 30 6.68 -1.25 1.91
CA GLN A 30 7.59 -0.14 1.63
C GLN A 30 7.81 0.04 0.12
N ALA A 31 8.01 -1.05 -0.62
CA ALA A 31 8.17 -1.02 -2.07
C ALA A 31 6.91 -0.49 -2.76
N MET A 32 5.73 -0.92 -2.34
CA MET A 32 4.45 -0.46 -2.90
C MET A 32 4.21 1.03 -2.62
N VAL A 33 4.52 1.52 -1.42
CA VAL A 33 4.42 2.96 -1.09
C VAL A 33 5.33 3.78 -1.99
N LYS A 34 6.60 3.38 -2.14
CA LYS A 34 7.55 4.06 -3.05
C LYS A 34 7.06 4.09 -4.49
N LYS A 35 6.51 2.97 -4.97
CA LYS A 35 5.88 2.88 -6.29
C LYS A 35 4.68 3.83 -6.41
N GLY A 36 3.83 3.90 -5.38
CA GLY A 36 2.67 4.81 -5.33
C GLY A 36 3.07 6.28 -5.36
N VAL A 37 4.07 6.66 -4.54
CA VAL A 37 4.64 8.01 -4.54
C VAL A 37 5.19 8.37 -5.92
N ALA A 38 5.97 7.49 -6.54
CA ALA A 38 6.51 7.70 -7.88
C ALA A 38 5.40 7.83 -8.93
N TYR A 39 4.36 7.00 -8.84
CA TYR A 39 3.22 7.05 -9.76
C TYR A 39 2.44 8.37 -9.64
N ILE A 40 2.17 8.86 -8.42
CA ILE A 40 1.51 10.15 -8.22
C ILE A 40 2.38 11.29 -8.77
N LYS A 41 3.70 11.27 -8.54
CA LYS A 41 4.62 12.28 -9.09
C LYS A 41 4.62 12.31 -10.62
N ALA A 42 4.56 11.14 -11.26
CA ALA A 42 4.60 11.04 -12.71
C ALA A 42 3.26 11.37 -13.38
N ASN A 43 2.13 11.07 -12.73
CA ASN A 43 0.81 11.12 -13.36
C ASN A 43 -0.12 12.21 -12.78
N GLY A 44 0.29 12.88 -11.71
CA GLY A 44 -0.53 13.83 -10.96
C GLY A 44 -1.46 13.17 -9.94
N ALA A 45 -2.00 13.99 -9.04
CA ALA A 45 -2.83 13.54 -7.92
C ALA A 45 -4.11 12.84 -8.40
N ASP A 46 -4.84 13.41 -9.36
CA ASP A 46 -6.13 12.86 -9.80
C ASP A 46 -6.00 11.43 -10.34
N LYS A 47 -5.06 11.21 -11.28
CA LYS A 47 -4.78 9.87 -11.83
C LYS A 47 -4.18 8.95 -10.77
N GLY A 48 -3.30 9.48 -9.91
CA GLY A 48 -2.69 8.72 -8.82
C GLY A 48 -3.72 8.18 -7.83
N TYR A 49 -4.63 9.04 -7.37
CA TYR A 49 -5.63 8.69 -6.36
C TYR A 49 -6.72 7.80 -6.94
N ALA A 50 -7.10 7.99 -8.21
CA ALA A 50 -7.99 7.09 -8.92
C ALA A 50 -7.43 5.67 -9.01
N GLU A 51 -6.14 5.52 -9.39
CA GLU A 51 -5.50 4.20 -9.48
C GLU A 51 -5.27 3.56 -8.09
N ILE A 52 -4.90 4.35 -7.08
CA ILE A 52 -4.80 3.86 -5.69
C ILE A 52 -6.16 3.37 -5.16
N SER A 53 -7.26 4.01 -5.58
CA SER A 53 -8.62 3.64 -5.15
C SER A 53 -9.23 2.52 -5.99
N ASN A 54 -8.56 2.10 -7.06
CA ASN A 54 -8.98 0.97 -7.89
C ASN A 54 -8.68 -0.34 -7.16
N LYS A 55 -9.71 -1.00 -6.63
CA LYS A 55 -9.60 -2.28 -5.90
C LYS A 55 -9.03 -3.44 -6.74
N LYS A 56 -9.00 -3.28 -8.07
CA LYS A 56 -8.42 -4.23 -9.03
C LYS A 56 -7.15 -3.67 -9.70
N GLY A 57 -6.65 -2.53 -9.22
CA GLY A 57 -5.52 -1.81 -9.76
C GLY A 57 -4.18 -2.28 -9.19
N SER A 58 -3.15 -1.52 -9.51
CA SER A 58 -1.75 -1.86 -9.27
C SER A 58 -1.30 -1.74 -7.80
N PHE A 59 -2.17 -1.24 -6.92
CA PHE A 59 -1.87 -0.86 -5.53
C PHE A 59 -2.72 -1.61 -4.51
N VAL A 60 -3.20 -2.80 -4.90
CA VAL A 60 -3.84 -3.79 -4.03
C VAL A 60 -3.20 -5.15 -4.31
N ASP A 61 -2.66 -5.78 -3.28
CA ASP A 61 -2.10 -7.13 -3.32
C ASP A 61 -2.42 -7.83 -1.98
N ARG A 62 -3.21 -8.91 -2.01
CA ARG A 62 -3.64 -9.66 -0.83
C ARG A 62 -4.25 -8.75 0.26
N ASP A 63 -3.59 -8.60 1.40
CA ASP A 63 -4.00 -7.72 2.52
C ASP A 63 -3.35 -6.32 2.47
N LEU A 64 -2.37 -6.12 1.59
CA LEU A 64 -1.68 -4.86 1.36
C LEU A 64 -2.44 -4.00 0.34
N TYR A 65 -2.69 -2.76 0.71
CA TYR A 65 -3.29 -1.75 -0.17
C TYR A 65 -2.76 -0.37 0.19
N LEU A 66 -2.72 0.52 -0.79
CA LEU A 66 -2.37 1.91 -0.54
C LEU A 66 -3.56 2.75 -0.07
N VAL A 67 -3.24 3.78 0.72
CA VAL A 67 -4.14 4.86 1.11
C VAL A 67 -3.40 6.19 1.01
N VAL A 68 -4.14 7.27 0.80
CA VAL A 68 -3.61 8.63 0.83
C VAL A 68 -4.43 9.46 1.80
N TYR A 69 -3.74 10.14 2.72
CA TYR A 69 -4.34 11.09 3.66
C TYR A 69 -3.76 12.48 3.42
N GLY A 70 -4.61 13.50 3.41
CA GLY A 70 -4.16 14.88 3.55
C GLY A 70 -3.58 15.12 4.95
N LEU A 71 -2.70 16.12 5.08
CA LEU A 71 -2.17 16.56 6.38
C LEU A 71 -3.18 17.39 7.20
N ASP A 72 -4.40 17.50 6.69
CA ASP A 72 -5.65 17.90 7.37
C ASP A 72 -6.43 16.70 7.93
N GLY A 73 -6.00 15.46 7.66
CA GLY A 73 -6.64 14.23 8.10
C GLY A 73 -7.74 13.70 7.18
N LYS A 74 -7.99 14.35 6.04
CA LYS A 74 -8.96 13.88 5.05
C LYS A 74 -8.41 12.66 4.30
N CYS A 75 -9.20 11.61 4.14
CA CYS A 75 -8.84 10.49 3.28
C CYS A 75 -9.07 10.86 1.81
N LEU A 76 -8.03 10.83 1.00
CA LEU A 76 -8.05 11.26 -0.41
C LEU A 76 -8.08 10.07 -1.39
N ALA A 77 -7.55 8.93 -0.97
CA ALA A 77 -7.58 7.68 -1.74
C ALA A 77 -7.54 6.48 -0.79
N HIS A 78 -8.22 5.39 -1.14
CA HIS A 78 -8.25 4.19 -0.31
C HIS A 78 -8.46 2.91 -1.13
N GLY A 79 -7.46 2.03 -1.18
CA GLY A 79 -7.49 0.83 -2.01
C GLY A 79 -8.42 -0.29 -1.53
N ALA A 80 -8.82 -0.31 -0.25
CA ALA A 80 -9.78 -1.30 0.27
C ALA A 80 -11.20 -0.77 0.59
N ASN A 81 -11.35 0.44 1.13
CA ASN A 81 -12.61 0.97 1.65
C ASN A 81 -12.90 2.37 1.09
N ASP A 82 -13.60 2.39 -0.04
CA ASP A 82 -14.05 3.61 -0.74
C ASP A 82 -14.92 4.53 0.12
N LYS A 83 -15.67 3.99 1.08
CA LYS A 83 -16.52 4.78 2.00
C LYS A 83 -15.75 5.74 2.90
N GLN A 84 -14.42 5.58 3.02
CA GLN A 84 -13.58 6.51 3.77
C GLN A 84 -13.18 7.74 2.94
N ILE A 85 -13.17 7.62 1.61
CA ILE A 85 -12.70 8.69 0.72
C ILE A 85 -13.60 9.92 0.89
N GLY A 86 -12.97 11.09 1.05
CA GLY A 86 -13.63 12.37 1.25
C GLY A 86 -13.95 12.71 2.70
N ARG A 87 -13.78 11.79 3.65
CA ARG A 87 -14.08 12.02 5.07
C ARG A 87 -12.88 12.60 5.82
N ASP A 88 -13.14 13.51 6.75
CA ASP A 88 -12.22 13.85 7.83
C ASP A 88 -12.20 12.70 8.85
N LEU A 89 -11.01 12.17 9.12
CA LEU A 89 -10.79 11.03 10.00
C LEU A 89 -9.87 11.36 11.18
N MET A 90 -9.62 12.63 11.49
CA MET A 90 -8.73 13.03 12.61
C MET A 90 -9.16 12.46 13.96
N ASP A 91 -10.46 12.30 14.18
CA ASP A 91 -11.01 11.77 15.43
C ASP A 91 -11.40 10.29 15.34
N LEU A 92 -11.08 9.61 14.23
CA LEU A 92 -11.24 8.17 14.13
C LEU A 92 -10.21 7.47 15.02
N THR A 93 -10.71 6.62 15.92
CA THR A 93 -9.87 5.76 16.76
C THR A 93 -9.88 4.32 16.26
N ASP A 94 -8.81 3.58 16.58
CA ASP A 94 -8.89 2.12 16.55
C ASP A 94 -9.65 1.57 17.77
N VAL A 95 -9.72 0.24 17.89
CA VAL A 95 -10.44 -0.45 18.96
C VAL A 95 -9.84 -0.23 20.36
N ASP A 96 -8.59 0.25 20.45
CA ASP A 96 -7.92 0.55 21.72
C ASP A 96 -7.99 2.06 22.06
N GLY A 97 -8.73 2.85 21.27
CA GLY A 97 -8.87 4.30 21.49
C GLY A 97 -7.74 5.15 20.88
N LYS A 98 -6.87 4.57 20.06
CA LYS A 98 -5.75 5.30 19.45
C LYS A 98 -6.22 6.13 18.24
N TYR A 99 -5.99 7.45 18.28
CA TYR A 99 -6.22 8.38 17.16
C TYR A 99 -5.17 8.21 16.04
N PHE A 100 -5.23 7.09 15.32
CA PHE A 100 -4.17 6.71 14.38
C PHE A 100 -4.04 7.66 13.17
N VAL A 101 -5.10 8.33 12.72
CA VAL A 101 -4.97 9.32 11.63
C VAL A 101 -4.28 10.60 12.12
N LYS A 102 -4.64 11.09 13.31
CA LYS A 102 -4.00 12.25 13.96
C LYS A 102 -2.51 12.01 14.19
N GLU A 103 -2.15 10.84 14.71
CA GLU A 103 -0.74 10.44 14.87
C GLU A 103 -0.03 10.36 13.51
N ARG A 104 -0.66 9.79 12.48
CA ARG A 104 -0.08 9.68 11.12
C ARG A 104 0.25 11.05 10.54
N VAL A 105 -0.64 12.02 10.70
CA VAL A 105 -0.41 13.40 10.25
C VAL A 105 0.80 14.01 10.97
N ALA A 106 0.90 13.82 12.30
CA ALA A 106 2.03 14.32 13.07
C ALA A 106 3.36 13.64 12.67
N LEU A 107 3.34 12.34 12.42
CA LEU A 107 4.51 11.58 11.95
C LEU A 107 4.92 11.99 10.54
N ALA A 108 3.98 12.21 9.62
CA ALA A 108 4.29 12.68 8.27
C ALA A 108 4.93 14.08 8.27
N LYS A 109 4.51 14.96 9.18
CA LYS A 109 5.12 16.29 9.35
C LYS A 109 6.53 16.21 9.93
N SER A 110 6.79 15.31 10.88
CA SER A 110 8.09 15.20 11.56
C SER A 110 9.10 14.27 10.89
N LYS A 111 8.64 13.27 10.13
CA LYS A 111 9.46 12.24 9.47
C LYS A 111 9.09 12.12 7.97
N PRO A 112 9.32 13.17 7.17
CA PRO A 112 8.83 13.21 5.78
C PRO A 112 9.43 12.14 4.86
N ALA A 113 10.67 11.71 5.13
CA ALA A 113 11.37 10.66 4.38
C ALA A 113 10.78 9.25 4.61
N GLY A 114 9.95 9.10 5.64
CA GLY A 114 9.14 7.92 5.88
C GLY A 114 9.17 7.45 7.33
N PHE A 115 8.14 6.71 7.70
CA PHE A 115 7.96 6.18 9.05
C PHE A 115 7.07 4.95 9.05
N TRP A 116 7.21 4.15 10.09
CA TRP A 116 6.29 3.07 10.42
C TRP A 116 5.33 3.50 11.54
N GLN A 117 4.09 3.05 11.45
CA GLN A 117 3.04 3.29 12.43
C GLN A 117 2.28 2.00 12.70
N GLU A 118 2.02 1.72 13.97
CA GLU A 118 1.24 0.55 14.40
C GLU A 118 -0.12 0.97 14.93
N TYR A 119 -1.17 0.25 14.57
CA TYR A 119 -2.54 0.43 15.06
C TYR A 119 -3.37 -0.81 14.74
N LYS A 120 -4.56 -0.95 15.32
CA LYS A 120 -5.47 -2.05 14.96
C LYS A 120 -6.48 -1.62 13.89
N PHE A 121 -6.73 -2.49 12.92
CA PHE A 121 -7.72 -2.19 11.88
C PHE A 121 -8.36 -3.46 11.33
N THR A 122 -9.50 -3.31 10.66
CA THR A 122 -10.14 -4.44 9.96
C THR A 122 -9.26 -4.90 8.81
N ASN A 123 -8.87 -6.17 8.80
CA ASN A 123 -8.19 -6.81 7.68
C ASN A 123 -9.19 -7.03 6.52
N PRO A 124 -8.89 -6.58 5.29
CA PRO A 124 -9.81 -6.69 4.16
C PRO A 124 -10.06 -8.14 3.72
N VAL A 125 -9.17 -9.08 4.07
CA VAL A 125 -9.27 -10.50 3.74
C VAL A 125 -10.01 -11.25 4.85
N SER A 126 -9.48 -11.24 6.08
CA SER A 126 -10.06 -12.02 7.20
C SER A 126 -11.33 -11.41 7.79
N LYS A 127 -11.58 -10.11 7.54
CA LYS A 127 -12.66 -9.29 8.14
C LYS A 127 -12.57 -9.12 9.65
N LYS A 128 -11.49 -9.57 10.29
CA LYS A 128 -11.24 -9.38 11.73
C LYS A 128 -10.48 -8.09 11.97
N VAL A 129 -10.60 -7.55 13.18
CA VAL A 129 -9.72 -6.47 13.64
C VAL A 129 -8.40 -7.10 14.10
N GLU A 130 -7.31 -6.68 13.47
CA GLU A 130 -5.97 -7.25 13.67
C GLU A 130 -4.93 -6.13 13.81
N PRO A 131 -3.79 -6.38 14.47
CA PRO A 131 -2.67 -5.45 14.48
C PRO A 131 -2.16 -5.22 13.06
N LYS A 132 -1.99 -3.95 12.70
CA LYS A 132 -1.50 -3.50 11.40
C LYS A 132 -0.27 -2.64 11.59
N VAL A 133 0.73 -2.85 10.73
CA VAL A 133 1.93 -2.02 10.66
C VAL A 133 2.01 -1.36 9.29
N MET A 134 1.99 -0.03 9.30
CA MET A 134 1.81 0.82 8.12
C MET A 134 3.08 1.63 7.87
N TYR A 135 3.64 1.53 6.68
CA TYR A 135 4.67 2.44 6.20
C TYR A 135 4.03 3.63 5.48
N CYS A 136 4.59 4.81 5.67
CA CYS A 136 4.12 6.05 5.06
C CYS A 136 5.30 6.90 4.59
N GLU A 137 5.11 7.65 3.50
CA GLU A 137 6.00 8.73 3.07
C GLU A 137 5.20 10.02 2.83
N LYS A 138 5.78 11.19 3.14
CA LYS A 138 5.14 12.48 2.83
C LYS A 138 5.30 12.79 1.34
N LEU A 139 4.22 13.23 0.70
CA LEU A 139 4.21 13.77 -0.65
C LEU A 139 3.40 15.07 -0.68
N GLY A 140 4.08 16.22 -0.75
CA GLY A 140 3.43 17.53 -0.64
C GLY A 140 2.67 17.63 0.68
N GLU A 141 1.39 17.98 0.62
CA GLU A 141 0.48 18.06 1.78
C GLU A 141 -0.30 16.76 2.04
N THR A 142 0.28 15.63 1.63
CA THR A 142 -0.31 14.31 1.85
C THR A 142 0.70 13.32 2.42
N ALA A 143 0.18 12.23 2.98
CA ALA A 143 0.93 11.03 3.32
C ALA A 143 0.39 9.86 2.48
N VAL A 144 1.28 9.23 1.71
CA VAL A 144 0.99 8.00 0.95
C VAL A 144 1.45 6.83 1.81
N CYS A 145 0.56 5.89 2.09
CA CYS A 145 0.81 4.82 3.04
C CYS A 145 0.36 3.46 2.50
N GLY A 146 1.04 2.40 2.93
CA GLY A 146 0.69 1.00 2.71
C GLY A 146 1.09 0.19 3.94
N GLY A 147 0.32 -0.84 4.28
CA GLY A 147 0.60 -1.60 5.50
C GLY A 147 0.06 -3.00 5.46
N VAL A 148 0.64 -3.83 6.32
CA VAL A 148 0.44 -5.28 6.41
C VAL A 148 -0.09 -5.64 7.78
N TYR A 149 -0.81 -6.75 7.84
CA TYR A 149 -1.39 -7.24 9.09
C TYR A 149 -0.46 -8.28 9.70
N HIS A 150 -0.10 -8.08 10.96
CA HIS A 150 0.68 -9.08 11.71
C HIS A 150 -0.21 -10.31 11.92
N GLN A 151 0.31 -11.48 11.58
CA GLN A 151 -0.26 -12.77 11.96
C GLN A 151 0.47 -13.33 13.18
#